data_AF-A0A537UGQ2-F1
#
_entry.id   AF-A0A537UGQ2-F1
#
_cell.length_a   1.000
_cell.length_b   1.000
_cell.length_c   1.000
_cell.angle_alpha   90.00
_cell.angle_beta   90.00
_cell.angle_gamma   90.00
#
_symmetry.space_group_name_H-M   'P 1'
#
loop_
_entity.id
_entity.type
_entity.pdbx_description
1 polymer ?
#
loop_
_entity_poly.entity_id
_entity_poly.type
_entity_poly.pdbx_seq_one_letter_code
_entity_poly.pdbx_strand_id
1 'polypeptide(L)'
;MNVPKNVLWFEVLLYLSLGLDALSVAFQDRTPSVERTGPMITVATVMAACLILLLVYFVWLAAQRRKNWPRWALVASLVLSVISLVQIIGESGLQFDSGIEIVSCALTAAGLYFSFTGDARGWFNA
;
A
#
# COMPACT_ATOMS: atom_id res chain seq x y z
N MET A 1 -10.23 12.04 22.85
CA MET A 1 -11.04 12.19 21.61
C MET A 1 -11.20 10.81 21.01
N ASN A 2 -12.42 10.30 20.87
CA ASN A 2 -12.65 8.99 20.27
C ASN A 2 -12.41 9.07 18.76
N VAL A 3 -11.50 8.24 18.23
CA VAL A 3 -11.30 8.08 16.80
C VAL A 3 -12.55 7.42 16.21
N PRO A 4 -13.14 7.95 15.12
CA PRO A 4 -14.33 7.34 14.54
C PRO A 4 -14.01 5.93 14.02
N LYS A 5 -14.98 5.00 14.11
CA LYS A 5 -14.78 3.60 13.72
C LYS A 5 -14.25 3.44 12.29
N ASN A 6 -14.73 4.25 11.34
CA ASN A 6 -14.28 4.20 9.94
C ASN A 6 -12.82 4.63 9.78
N VAL A 7 -12.32 5.55 10.61
CA VAL A 7 -10.92 5.98 10.60
C VAL A 7 -10.02 4.87 11.14
N LEU A 8 -10.50 4.18 12.18
CA LEU A 8 -9.85 3.01 12.75
C LEU A 8 -9.76 1.85 11.75
N TRP A 9 -10.85 1.55 11.03
CA TRP A 9 -10.85 0.54 9.97
C TRP A 9 -9.95 0.93 8.80
N PHE A 10 -9.94 2.21 8.38
CA PHE A 10 -9.00 2.72 7.40
C PHE A 10 -7.56 2.45 7.82
N GLU A 11 -7.19 2.80 9.05
CA GLU A 11 -5.83 2.64 9.56
C GLU A 11 -5.42 1.17 9.67
N VAL A 12 -6.28 0.32 10.23
CA VAL A 12 -6.02 -1.11 10.37
C VAL A 12 -5.88 -1.79 9.01
N LEU A 13 -6.76 -1.51 8.04
CA LEU A 13 -6.70 -2.11 6.71
C LEU A 13 -5.45 -1.68 5.94
N LEU A 14 -5.06 -0.40 6.04
CA LEU A 14 -3.87 0.09 5.36
C LEU A 14 -2.59 -0.44 6.00
N TYR A 15 -2.50 -0.52 7.33
CA TYR A 15 -1.35 -1.16 7.96
C TYR A 15 -1.28 -2.67 7.67
N LEU A 16 -2.42 -3.35 7.58
CA LEU A 16 -2.43 -4.76 7.18
C LEU A 16 -1.91 -4.93 5.76
N SER A 17 -2.38 -4.10 4.82
CA SER A 17 -1.86 -4.09 3.44
C SER A 17 -0.36 -3.83 3.40
N LEU A 18 0.12 -2.79 4.09
CA LEU A 18 1.54 -2.44 4.10
C LEU A 18 2.40 -3.53 4.77
N GLY A 19 1.84 -4.23 5.76
CA GLY A 19 2.47 -5.39 6.36
C GLY A 19 2.57 -6.57 5.39
N LEU A 20 1.53 -6.82 4.59
CA LEU A 20 1.56 -7.81 3.53
C LEU A 20 2.56 -7.44 2.43
N ASP A 21 2.65 -6.16 2.04
CA ASP A 21 3.62 -5.68 1.06
C ASP A 21 5.07 -5.88 1.57
N ALA A 22 5.32 -5.55 2.84
CA ALA A 22 6.62 -5.79 3.47
C ALA A 22 6.96 -7.28 3.54
N LEU A 23 5.96 -8.13 3.81
CA LEU A 23 6.11 -9.57 3.82
C LEU A 23 6.42 -10.10 2.40
N SER A 24 5.68 -9.65 1.38
CA SER A 24 5.92 -10.00 -0.02
C SER A 24 7.36 -9.67 -0.42
N VAL A 25 7.82 -8.44 -0.13
CA VAL A 25 9.20 -8.02 -0.38
C VAL A 25 10.20 -8.91 0.36
N ALA A 26 9.94 -9.29 1.61
CA ALA A 26 10.83 -10.17 2.36
C ALA A 26 10.96 -11.56 1.71
N PHE A 27 9.85 -12.12 1.21
CA PHE A 27 9.77 -13.46 0.62
C PHE A 27 10.04 -13.53 -0.89
N GLN A 28 10.20 -12.41 -1.60
CA GLN A 28 10.55 -12.40 -3.02
C GLN A 28 11.85 -13.18 -3.27
N ASP A 29 11.83 -14.02 -4.31
CA ASP A 29 13.00 -14.79 -4.74
C ASP A 29 14.08 -13.85 -5.30
N ARG A 30 15.21 -13.77 -4.60
CA ARG A 30 16.34 -12.89 -4.89
C ARG A 30 17.48 -13.60 -5.62
N THR A 31 17.21 -14.78 -6.19
CA THR A 31 18.20 -15.52 -6.96
C THR A 31 18.65 -14.67 -8.16
N PRO A 32 19.93 -14.28 -8.25
CA PRO A 32 20.43 -13.47 -9.36
C PRO A 32 20.28 -14.24 -10.68
N SER A 33 19.67 -13.62 -11.69
CA SER A 33 19.54 -14.18 -13.04
C SER A 33 20.27 -13.30 -14.05
N VAL A 34 20.44 -13.79 -15.29
CA VAL A 34 21.11 -13.06 -16.38
C VAL A 34 20.44 -11.70 -16.66
N GLU A 35 19.16 -11.56 -16.35
CA GLU A 35 18.37 -10.33 -16.53
C GLU A 35 18.32 -9.45 -15.27
N ARG A 36 18.50 -10.03 -14.07
CA ARG A 36 18.34 -9.33 -12.79
C ARG A 36 19.65 -9.33 -12.01
N THR A 37 20.45 -8.28 -12.20
CA THR A 37 21.75 -8.12 -11.53
C THR A 37 21.57 -7.88 -10.02
N GLY A 38 22.52 -8.35 -9.21
CA GLY A 38 22.50 -8.17 -7.75
C GLY A 38 22.24 -6.72 -7.27
N PRO A 39 22.88 -5.69 -7.86
CA PRO A 39 22.61 -4.29 -7.53
C PRO A 39 21.18 -3.83 -7.85
N MET A 40 20.57 -4.37 -8.90
CA MET A 40 19.20 -4.02 -9.28
C MET A 40 18.18 -4.56 -8.27
N ILE A 41 18.42 -5.77 -7.74
CA ILE A 41 17.59 -6.39 -6.69
C ILE A 41 17.66 -5.58 -5.39
N THR A 42 18.87 -5.14 -5.00
CA THR A 42 19.04 -4.36 -3.77
C THR A 42 18.40 -2.98 -3.88
N VAL A 43 18.57 -2.28 -5.00
CA VAL A 43 17.93 -0.98 -5.23
C VAL A 43 16.40 -1.11 -5.22
N ALA A 44 15.84 -2.11 -5.91
CA ALA A 44 14.39 -2.35 -5.90
C ALA A 44 13.86 -2.62 -4.48
N THR A 45 14.57 -3.47 -3.71
CA THR A 45 14.19 -3.80 -2.32
C THR A 45 14.23 -2.56 -1.42
N VAL A 46 15.27 -1.74 -1.52
CA VAL A 46 15.40 -0.50 -0.73
C VAL A 46 14.33 0.51 -1.11
N MET A 47 14.07 0.69 -2.40
CA MET A 47 13.00 1.57 -2.89
C MET A 47 11.62 1.13 -2.40
N ALA A 48 11.32 -0.17 -2.44
CA ALA A 48 10.08 -0.72 -1.91
C ALA A 48 9.96 -0.46 -0.40
N ALA A 49 11.02 -0.73 0.38
CA ALA A 49 11.03 -0.45 1.82
C ALA A 49 10.81 1.04 2.14
N CYS A 50 11.48 1.94 1.41
CA CYS A 50 11.29 3.39 1.54
C CYS A 50 9.85 3.82 1.23
N LEU A 51 9.25 3.27 0.16
CA LEU A 51 7.86 3.53 -0.21
C LEU A 51 6.89 3.03 0.87
N ILE A 52 7.07 1.82 1.38
CA ILE A 52 6.24 1.27 2.46
C ILE A 52 6.29 2.18 3.68
N LEU A 53 7.49 2.61 4.12
CA LEU A 53 7.63 3.53 5.26
C LEU A 53 6.98 4.90 5.00
N LEU A 54 7.10 5.42 3.79
CA LEU A 54 6.43 6.67 3.40
C LEU A 54 4.91 6.54 3.46
N LEU A 55 4.35 5.41 2.99
CA LEU A 55 2.93 5.14 3.05
C LEU A 55 2.45 4.95 4.49
N VAL A 56 3.19 4.22 5.35
CA VAL A 56 2.93 4.14 6.80
C VAL A 56 2.85 5.53 7.41
N TYR A 57 3.80 6.41 7.07
CA TYR A 57 3.79 7.78 7.53
C TYR A 57 2.56 8.57 7.03
N PHE A 58 2.12 8.36 5.80
CA PHE A 58 0.89 8.98 5.28
C PHE A 58 -0.37 8.46 5.96
N VAL A 59 -0.46 7.17 6.28
CA VAL A 59 -1.57 6.60 7.07
C VAL A 59 -1.62 7.24 8.45
N TRP A 60 -0.49 7.30 9.14
CA TRP A 60 -0.39 7.95 10.44
C TRP A 60 -0.76 9.44 10.37
N LEU A 61 -0.25 10.15 9.36
CA LEU A 61 -0.54 11.57 9.15
C LEU A 61 -2.04 11.80 8.85
N ALA A 62 -2.66 10.91 8.07
CA ALA A 62 -4.09 10.94 7.80
C ALA A 62 -4.89 10.72 9.10
N ALA A 63 -4.62 9.62 9.81
CA ALA A 63 -5.38 9.23 11.00
C ALA A 63 -5.21 10.21 12.16
N GLN A 64 -3.97 10.60 12.46
CA GLN A 64 -3.63 11.39 13.66
C GLN A 64 -3.75 12.90 13.45
N ARG A 65 -3.38 13.42 12.28
CA ARG A 65 -3.32 14.88 12.00
C ARG A 65 -4.55 15.41 11.24
N ARG A 66 -5.56 14.57 11.00
CA ARG A 66 -6.82 14.92 10.31
C ARG A 66 -6.64 15.55 8.94
N LYS A 67 -5.47 15.36 8.31
CA LYS A 67 -5.19 15.94 7.00
C LYS A 67 -5.84 15.12 5.91
N ASN A 68 -6.47 15.82 4.97
CA ASN A 68 -7.15 15.28 3.80
C ASN A 68 -6.21 15.07 2.60
N TRP A 69 -5.09 15.79 2.49
CA TRP A 69 -4.09 15.61 1.42
C TRP A 69 -3.49 14.19 1.33
N PRO A 70 -3.11 13.52 2.44
CA PRO A 70 -2.53 12.18 2.39
C PRO A 70 -3.48 11.13 1.80
N ARG A 71 -4.80 11.33 1.88
CA ARG A 71 -5.78 10.43 1.25
C ARG A 71 -5.61 10.41 -0.25
N TRP A 72 -5.42 11.57 -0.87
CA TRP A 72 -5.21 11.68 -2.30
C TRP A 72 -3.87 11.09 -2.73
N ALA A 73 -2.83 11.25 -1.90
CA ALA A 73 -1.53 10.60 -2.12
C ALA A 73 -1.65 9.07 -2.06
N LEU A 74 -2.38 8.53 -1.08
CA LEU A 74 -2.65 7.10 -0.94
C LEU A 74 -3.47 6.55 -2.12
N VAL A 75 -4.49 7.29 -2.58
CA VAL A 75 -5.27 6.94 -3.79
C VAL A 75 -4.37 6.93 -5.03
N ALA A 76 -3.54 7.95 -5.23
CA ALA A 76 -2.61 7.99 -6.35
C ALA A 76 -1.63 6.82 -6.32
N SER A 77 -1.08 6.50 -5.15
CA SER A 77 -0.20 5.34 -4.94
C SER A 77 -0.92 4.03 -5.28
N LEU A 78 -2.18 3.87 -4.86
CA LEU A 78 -2.97 2.69 -5.18
C LEU A 78 -3.19 2.55 -6.69
N VAL A 79 -3.53 3.64 -7.38
CA VAL A 79 -3.74 3.63 -8.84
C VAL A 79 -2.46 3.24 -9.57
N LEU A 80 -1.31 3.78 -9.16
CA LEU A 80 -0.01 3.41 -9.73
C LEU A 80 0.31 1.93 -9.48
N SER A 81 0.05 1.41 -8.28
CA SER A 81 0.22 -0.01 -7.95
C SER A 81 -0.67 -0.91 -8.82
N VAL A 82 -1.94 -0.56 -9.02
CA VAL A 82 -2.86 -1.32 -9.89
C VAL A 82 -2.35 -1.36 -11.33
N ILE A 83 -1.86 -0.24 -11.87
CA ILE A 83 -1.31 -0.19 -13.23
C ILE A 83 -0.09 -1.11 -13.36
N SER A 84 0.85 -1.02 -12.41
CA SER A 84 2.03 -1.90 -12.38
C SER A 84 1.63 -3.38 -12.27
N LEU A 85 0.69 -3.70 -11.39
CA LEU A 85 0.22 -5.08 -11.18
C LEU A 85 -0.40 -5.67 -12.46
N VAL A 86 -1.21 -4.89 -13.19
CA VAL A 86 -1.79 -5.32 -14.47
C VAL A 86 -0.71 -5.58 -15.51
N GLN A 87 0.35 -4.76 -15.56
CA GLN A 87 1.50 -4.99 -16.44
C GLN A 87 2.26 -6.26 -16.07
N ILE A 88 2.56 -6.46 -14.79
CA ILE A 88 3.28 -7.64 -14.30
C ILE A 88 2.50 -8.93 -14.60
N ILE A 89 1.18 -8.94 -14.35
CA ILE A 89 0.33 -10.10 -14.65
C ILE A 89 0.29 -10.35 -16.17
N GLY A 90 0.27 -9.29 -16.98
CA GLY A 90 0.28 -9.39 -18.44
C GLY A 90 1.58 -9.95 -19.01
N GLU A 91 2.73 -9.63 -18.41
CA GLU A 91 4.04 -10.09 -18.86
C GLU A 91 4.43 -11.46 -18.26
N SER A 92 4.15 -11.69 -16.99
CA SER A 92 4.71 -12.79 -16.19
C SER A 92 3.67 -13.83 -15.72
N GLY A 93 2.38 -13.60 -15.95
CA GLY A 93 1.28 -14.43 -15.47
C GLY A 93 1.02 -14.30 -13.96
N LEU A 94 0.11 -15.13 -13.43
CA LEU A 94 -0.20 -15.16 -12.00
C LEU A 94 0.91 -15.88 -11.21
N GLN A 95 1.76 -15.10 -10.55
CA GLN A 95 2.76 -15.61 -9.61
C GLN A 95 2.26 -15.49 -8.17
N PHE A 96 2.93 -16.20 -7.25
CA PHE A 96 2.58 -16.17 -5.82
C PHE A 96 2.72 -14.75 -5.24
N ASP A 97 3.73 -14.00 -5.67
CA ASP A 97 3.95 -12.59 -5.32
C ASP A 97 2.78 -11.71 -5.80
N SER A 98 2.31 -11.91 -7.03
CA SER A 98 1.14 -11.21 -7.59
C SER A 98 -0.13 -11.48 -6.79
N GLY A 99 -0.27 -12.68 -6.20
CA GLY A 99 -1.41 -13.02 -5.34
C GLY A 99 -1.44 -12.19 -4.04
N ILE A 100 -0.29 -12.00 -3.40
CA ILE A 100 -0.17 -11.16 -2.20
C ILE A 100 -0.46 -9.70 -2.57
N GLU A 101 0.10 -9.21 -3.67
CA GLU A 101 -0.10 -7.84 -4.14
C GLU A 101 -1.58 -7.55 -4.48
N ILE A 102 -2.31 -8.51 -5.05
CA ILE A 102 -3.77 -8.40 -5.26
C ILE A 102 -4.51 -8.22 -3.93
N VAL A 103 -4.17 -9.03 -2.92
CA VAL A 103 -4.81 -8.96 -1.60
C VAL A 103 -4.50 -7.63 -0.92
N SER A 104 -3.23 -7.20 -0.91
CA SER A 104 -2.82 -5.88 -0.44
C SER A 104 -3.57 -4.76 -1.16
N CYS A 105 -3.65 -4.81 -2.48
CA CYS A 105 -4.38 -3.83 -3.27
C CYS A 105 -5.87 -3.77 -2.86
N ALA A 106 -6.52 -4.92 -2.67
CA ALA A 106 -7.91 -4.99 -2.23
C ALA A 106 -8.08 -4.41 -0.81
N LEU A 107 -7.18 -4.71 0.11
CA LEU A 107 -7.15 -4.14 1.47
C LEU A 107 -6.95 -2.62 1.42
N THR A 108 -6.05 -2.13 0.58
CA THR A 108 -5.79 -0.71 0.42
C THR A 108 -6.99 0.02 -0.16
N ALA A 109 -7.64 -0.56 -1.17
CA ALA A 109 -8.88 -0.04 -1.74
C ALA A 109 -10.01 0.00 -0.69
N ALA A 110 -10.17 -1.07 0.09
CA ALA A 110 -11.16 -1.13 1.17
C ALA A 110 -10.89 -0.09 2.27
N GLY A 111 -9.63 0.05 2.70
CA GLY A 111 -9.23 1.07 3.66
C GLY A 111 -9.56 2.47 3.14
N LEU A 112 -9.15 2.78 1.91
CA LEU A 112 -9.46 4.06 1.27
C LEU A 112 -10.97 4.31 1.16
N TYR A 113 -11.77 3.30 0.84
CA TYR A 113 -13.23 3.38 0.84
C TYR A 113 -13.78 3.80 2.21
N PHE A 114 -13.29 3.23 3.31
CA PHE A 114 -13.66 3.65 4.66
C PHE A 114 -13.24 5.08 4.98
N SER A 115 -12.15 5.57 4.36
CA SER A 115 -11.76 6.97 4.48
C SER A 115 -12.82 7.91 3.88
N PHE A 116 -13.40 7.57 2.72
CA PHE A 116 -14.37 8.45 2.05
C PHE A 116 -15.81 8.32 2.57
N THR A 117 -16.08 7.37 3.46
CA THR A 117 -17.44 7.01 3.91
C THR A 117 -17.74 7.34 5.38
N GLY A 118 -19.01 7.61 5.67
CA GLY A 118 -19.54 7.79 7.03
C GLY A 118 -18.81 8.84 7.87
N ASP A 119 -18.55 8.51 9.13
CA ASP A 119 -17.99 9.41 10.14
C ASP A 119 -16.55 9.88 9.84
N ALA A 120 -15.85 9.20 8.92
CA ALA A 120 -14.54 9.62 8.47
C ALA A 120 -14.60 10.87 7.58
N ARG A 121 -15.71 11.12 6.87
CA ARG A 121 -15.81 12.32 6.02
C ARG A 121 -15.83 13.60 6.85
N GLY A 122 -16.52 13.56 8.00
CA GLY A 122 -16.55 14.65 8.98
C GLY A 122 -15.21 14.82 9.69
N TRP A 123 -14.54 13.73 10.07
CA TRP A 123 -13.25 13.80 10.79
C TRP A 123 -12.11 14.44 9.99
N PHE A 124 -12.11 14.27 8.68
CA PHE A 124 -11.04 14.76 7.79
C PHE A 124 -11.36 16.08 7.09
N ASN A 125 -12.61 16.54 7.16
CA ASN A 125 -13.04 17.86 6.68
C ASN A 125 -13.35 18.85 7.82
N ALA A 126 -13.17 18.44 9.09
CA ALA A 126 -13.39 19.27 10.28
C ALA A 126 -12.12 19.96 10.76
#